data_AF-A0A3C1GB66-F1
#
_entry.id   AF-A0A3C1GB66-F1
#
_cell.length_a   1.000
_cell.length_b   1.000
_cell.length_c   1.000
_cell.angle_alpha   90.00
_cell.angle_beta   90.00
_cell.angle_gamma   90.00
#
_symmetry.space_group_name_H-M   'P 1'
#
loop_
_entity.id
_entity.type
_entity.pdbx_description
1 polymer ?
#
loop_
_entity_poly.entity_id
_entity_poly.type
_entity_poly.pdbx_seq_one_letter_code
_entity_poly.pdbx_strand_id
1 'polypeptide(L)' 'MLLTALGLGTATVAHAQSEPIRIGLLPPLTGPLASPGREMVDGFKLFWDQVGNTAGGRKIEIVIADTTC' A
#
# COMPACT_ATOMS: atom_id res chain seq x y z
N MET A 1 -53.17 -20.85 -4.97
CA MET A 1 -52.27 -19.93 -5.68
C MET A 1 -51.65 -19.01 -4.65
N LEU A 2 -50.49 -19.37 -4.10
CA LEU A 2 -49.76 -18.53 -3.14
C LEU A 2 -48.50 -18.01 -3.82
N LEU A 3 -48.45 -16.69 -3.98
CA LEU A 3 -47.47 -15.93 -4.74
C LEU A 3 -46.18 -15.79 -3.91
N THR A 4 -45.10 -16.44 -4.33
CA THR A 4 -43.75 -16.27 -3.76
C THR A 4 -43.15 -14.95 -4.24
N ALA A 5 -43.08 -13.96 -3.35
CA ALA A 5 -42.33 -12.73 -3.57
C ALA A 5 -40.83 -13.00 -3.35
N LEU A 6 -40.08 -13.15 -4.45
CA LEU A 6 -38.63 -13.21 -4.43
C LEU A 6 -38.09 -11.81 -4.14
N GLY A 7 -37.75 -11.55 -2.89
CA GLY A 7 -37.06 -10.31 -2.50
C GLY A 7 -35.68 -10.28 -3.12
N LEU A 8 -35.52 -9.50 -4.21
CA LEU A 8 -34.22 -9.12 -4.73
C LEU A 8 -33.55 -8.21 -3.68
N GLY A 9 -32.77 -8.81 -2.79
CA GLY A 9 -31.82 -8.08 -1.97
C GLY A 9 -30.88 -7.34 -2.92
N THR A 10 -30.82 -6.02 -2.80
CA THR A 10 -29.85 -5.18 -3.50
C THR A 10 -28.46 -5.59 -3.05
N ALA A 11 -27.81 -6.50 -3.78
CA ALA A 11 -26.42 -6.82 -3.59
C ALA A 11 -25.64 -5.51 -3.82
N THR A 12 -25.13 -4.92 -2.75
CA THR A 12 -24.17 -3.83 -2.86
C THR A 12 -22.97 -4.40 -3.62
N VAL A 13 -22.73 -3.91 -4.83
CA VAL A 13 -21.57 -4.32 -5.62
C VAL A 13 -20.34 -3.85 -4.85
N ALA A 14 -19.58 -4.79 -4.31
CA ALA A 14 -18.31 -4.47 -3.68
C ALA A 14 -17.36 -3.95 -4.77
N HIS A 15 -17.08 -2.65 -4.75
CA HIS A 15 -16.09 -2.05 -5.64
C HIS A 15 -14.69 -2.42 -5.13
N ALA A 16 -14.01 -3.33 -5.84
CA ALA A 16 -12.60 -3.60 -5.58
C ALA A 16 -11.78 -2.34 -5.88
N GLN A 17 -10.94 -1.92 -4.95
CA GLN A 17 -10.09 -0.75 -5.13
C GLN A 17 -8.94 -1.11 -6.08
N SER A 18 -9.00 -0.62 -7.32
CA SER A 18 -8.03 -0.90 -8.38
C SER A 18 -6.72 -0.12 -8.26
N GLU A 19 -6.76 1.01 -7.55
CA GLU A 19 -5.61 1.90 -7.41
C GLU A 19 -4.44 1.24 -6.65
N PRO A 20 -3.19 1.60 -6.93
CA PRO A 20 -2.04 1.18 -6.14
C PRO A 20 -2.16 1.56 -4.65
N ILE A 21 -1.45 0.82 -3.80
CA ILE A 21 -1.26 1.18 -2.39
C ILE A 21 -0.02 2.07 -2.32
N ARG A 22 -0.22 3.33 -1.91
CA ARG A 22 0.87 4.29 -1.72
C ARG A 22 1.37 4.23 -0.28
N ILE A 23 2.67 4.04 -0.10
CA ILE A 23 3.32 4.03 1.21
C ILE A 23 4.31 5.20 1.28
N GLY A 24 4.10 6.10 2.24
CA GLY A 24 5.06 7.15 2.57
C GLY A 24 6.12 6.62 3.52
N LEU A 25 7.38 6.58 3.07
CA LEU A 25 8.54 6.31 3.91
C LEU A 25 9.23 7.65 4.23
N LEU A 26 9.40 7.93 5.53
CA LEU A 26 9.94 9.20 6.04
C LEU A 26 11.29 9.00 6.77
N PRO A 27 12.37 8.69 6.04
CA PRO A 27 13.71 8.50 6.61
C PRO A 27 14.45 9.83 6.80
N PRO A 28 15.40 9.89 7.75
CA PRO A 28 16.35 11.00 7.82
C PRO A 28 17.46 10.79 6.79
N LEU A 29 17.35 11.46 5.64
CA LEU A 29 18.31 11.33 4.53
C LEU A 29 19.39 12.41 4.56
N THR A 30 19.22 13.40 5.44
CA THR A 30 20.18 14.47 5.70
C THR A 30 20.53 14.51 7.19
N GLY A 31 21.60 15.25 7.52
CA GLY A 31 22.06 15.40 8.90
C GLY A 31 22.88 14.22 9.43
N PRO A 32 23.13 14.17 10.75
CA PRO A 32 23.99 13.16 11.37
C PRO A 32 23.50 11.71 11.20
N LEU A 33 22.20 11.52 10.93
CA LEU A 33 21.55 10.21 10.77
C LEU A 33 21.35 9.80 9.31
N ALA A 34 21.95 10.52 8.34
CA ALA A 34 21.79 10.23 6.92
C ALA A 34 22.19 8.80 6.52
N SER A 35 23.27 8.25 7.11
CA SER A 35 23.72 6.89 6.79
C SER A 35 22.71 5.82 7.21
N PRO A 36 22.30 5.73 8.50
CA PRO A 36 21.28 4.77 8.91
C PRO A 36 19.93 5.02 8.21
N GLY A 37 19.60 6.27 7.87
CA GLY A 37 18.41 6.58 7.07
C GLY A 37 18.45 5.99 5.66
N ARG A 38 19.62 5.97 5.00
CA ARG A 38 19.79 5.28 3.70
C ARG A 38 19.69 3.77 3.84
N GLU A 39 20.31 3.19 4.86
CA GLU A 39 20.21 1.75 5.14
C GLU A 39 18.75 1.31 5.36
N MET A 40 17.95 2.14 6.04
CA MET A 40 16.52 1.91 6.20
C MET A 40 15.77 1.92 4.86
N VAL A 41 16.08 2.86 3.95
CA VAL A 41 15.47 2.90 2.61
C VAL A 41 15.82 1.65 1.82
N ASP A 42 17.08 1.24 1.85
CA ASP A 42 17.55 0.09 1.08
C ASP A 42 16.92 -1.21 1.59
N GLY A 43 16.85 -1.41 2.91
CA GLY A 43 16.16 -2.55 3.51
C GLY A 43 14.65 -2.57 3.21
N PHE A 44 14.00 -1.40 3.23
CA PHE A 44 12.57 -1.29 2.90
C PHE A 44 12.30 -1.63 1.43
N LYS A 45 13.12 -1.14 0.50
CA LYS A 45 13.01 -1.47 -0.92
C LYS A 45 13.29 -2.96 -1.18
N LEU A 46 14.33 -3.50 -0.55
CA LEU A 46 14.69 -4.91 -0.69
C LEU A 46 13.52 -5.85 -0.36
N PHE A 47 12.79 -5.58 0.73
CA PHE A 47 11.61 -6.37 1.10
C PHE A 47 10.55 -6.33 -0.02
N TRP A 48 10.23 -5.14 -0.53
CA TRP A 48 9.20 -5.01 -1.56
C TRP A 48 9.61 -5.66 -2.88
N ASP A 49 10.88 -5.58 -3.24
CA ASP A 49 11.41 -6.28 -4.41
C ASP A 49 11.29 -7.81 -4.25
N GLN A 50 11.57 -8.34 -3.07
CA GLN A 50 11.45 -9.79 -2.77
C GLN A 50 10.01 -10.30 -2.87
N VAL A 51 9.01 -9.47 -2.55
CA VAL A 51 7.58 -9.84 -2.62
C VAL A 51 6.90 -9.34 -3.90
N GLY A 52 7.69 -8.91 -4.90
CA GLY A 52 7.19 -8.53 -6.21
C GLY A 52 6.42 -7.21 -6.25
N ASN A 53 6.64 -6.32 -5.28
CA ASN A 53 5.99 -5.00 -5.18
C ASN A 53 4.46 -5.08 -5.20
N THR A 54 3.87 -6.12 -4.58
CA THR A 54 2.41 -6.29 -4.49
C THR A 54 1.96 -6.68 -3.07
N ALA A 55 0.77 -6.22 -2.68
CA ALA A 55 0.09 -6.67 -1.47
C ALA A 55 -1.43 -6.70 -1.71
N GLY A 56 -2.08 -7.80 -1.32
CA GLY A 56 -3.52 -7.98 -1.51
C GLY A 56 -3.96 -7.86 -2.99
N GLY A 57 -3.11 -8.31 -3.92
CA GLY A 57 -3.35 -8.21 -5.36
C GLY A 57 -3.17 -6.81 -5.97
N ARG A 58 -2.74 -5.82 -5.17
CA ARG A 58 -2.54 -4.43 -5.60
C ARG A 58 -1.05 -4.10 -5.67
N LYS A 59 -0.67 -3.26 -6.62
CA LYS A 59 0.70 -2.76 -6.74
C LYS A 59 1.04 -1.82 -5.59
N ILE A 60 2.28 -1.88 -5.12
CA ILE A 60 2.83 -0.96 -4.12
C ILE A 60 3.56 0.18 -4.83
N GLU A 61 3.32 1.40 -4.35
CA GLU A 61 4.04 2.60 -4.75
C GLU A 61 4.67 3.25 -3.51
N ILE A 62 5.99 3.39 -3.53
CA ILE A 62 6.73 3.93 -2.39
C ILE A 62 7.07 5.39 -2.69
N VAL A 63 6.68 6.28 -1.79
CA VAL A 63 7.01 7.70 -1.82
C VAL A 63 7.98 7.96 -0.68
N ILE A 64 9.14 8.53 -0.99
CA ILE A 64 10.17 8.82 0.01
C ILE A 64 10.25 10.33 0.19
N ALA A 65 10.21 10.78 1.44
CA ALA A 65 10.44 12.19 1.79
C ALA A 65 11.38 12.29 3.00
N ASP A 66 12.42 13.10 2.87
CA ASP A 66 13.40 13.34 3.94
C ASP A 66 12.76 14.08 5.13
N THR A 67 13.05 13.64 6.34
CA THR A 67 12.55 14.28 7.58
C THR A 67 13.49 15.33 8.16
N THR A 68 14.75 15.38 7.75
CA THR A 68 15.80 16.28 8.27
C THR A 68 15.88 16.29 9.80
N CYS A 69 16.84 15.56 10.38
CA CYS A 69 17.08 15.53 11.83
C CYS A 69 18.51 15.92 12.22
#